data_AF-A0A0M0GA28-F1
#
_entry.id   AF-A0A0M0GA28-F1
#
_cell.length_a   1.000
_cell.length_b   1.000
_cell.length_c   1.000
_cell.angle_alpha   90.00
_cell.angle_beta   90.00
_cell.angle_gamma   90.00
#
_symmetry.space_group_name_H-M   'P 1'
#
loop_
_entity.id
_entity.type
_entity.pdbx_description
1 polymer ?
#
loop_
_entity_poly.entity_id
_entity_poly.type
_entity_poly.pdbx_seq_one_letter_code
_entity_poly.pdbx_strand_id
1 'polypeptide(L)' 'MKKDVFTLLGGFLTALLFFFGTIGISFDWFTTESINAFVLVVSAFVALVVNLYAVWKNTYVGGKLKEIALKALGITKK' A
#
# COMPACT_ATOMS: atom_id res chain seq x y z
N MET A 1 5.88 3.23 -10.29
CA MET A 1 4.40 3.19 -10.23
C MET A 1 3.84 3.16 -8.81
N LYS A 2 4.17 2.21 -7.91
CA LYS A 2 3.56 2.20 -6.54
C LYS A 2 4.01 3.35 -5.62
N LYS A 3 5.28 3.77 -5.71
CA LYS A 3 5.80 4.93 -4.95
C LYS A 3 5.13 6.25 -5.39
N ASP A 4 4.70 6.32 -6.64
CA ASP A 4 4.13 7.53 -7.23
C ASP A 4 2.76 7.86 -6.64
N VAL A 5 1.96 6.84 -6.27
CA VAL A 5 0.62 7.05 -5.73
C VAL A 5 0.66 7.76 -4.36
N PHE A 6 1.61 7.40 -3.49
CA PHE A 6 1.74 8.05 -2.17
C PHE A 6 2.23 9.50 -2.30
N THR A 7 3.17 9.74 -3.22
CA THR A 7 3.63 11.10 -3.55
C THR A 7 2.51 11.95 -4.15
N LEU A 8 1.71 11.38 -5.06
CA LEU A 8 0.54 12.05 -5.65
C LEU A 8 -0.52 12.37 -4.59
N LEU A 9 -0.77 11.45 -3.65
CA LEU A 9 -1.69 11.68 -2.53
C LEU A 9 -1.22 12.82 -1.63
N GLY A 10 0.06 12.83 -1.24
CA GLY A 10 0.64 13.92 -0.45
C GLY A 10 0.59 15.26 -1.17
N GLY A 11 0.95 15.29 -2.45
CA GLY A 11 0.86 16.48 -3.29
C GLY A 11 -0.57 17.01 -3.42
N PHE A 12 -1.55 16.13 -3.60
CA PHE A 12 -2.96 16.49 -3.65
C PHE A 12 -3.46 17.09 -2.32
N LEU A 13 -3.15 16.46 -1.19
CA LEU A 13 -3.52 16.98 0.13
C LEU A 13 -2.87 18.33 0.42
N THR A 14 -1.63 18.53 -0.03
CA THR A 14 -0.91 19.80 0.09
C THR A 14 -1.58 20.88 -0.77
N ALA A 15 -2.02 20.55 -1.99
CA ALA A 15 -2.77 21.47 -2.83
C ALA A 15 -4.13 21.85 -2.20
N LEU A 16 -4.82 20.91 -1.57
CA LEU A 16 -6.03 21.20 -0.80
C LEU A 16 -5.76 22.15 0.38
N LEU A 17 -4.64 21.96 1.09
CA LEU A 17 -4.23 22.84 2.19
C LEU A 17 -4.08 24.29 1.68
N PHE A 18 -3.40 24.48 0.56
CA PHE A 18 -3.25 25.79 -0.06
C PHE A 18 -4.57 26.38 -0.55
N PHE A 19 -5.44 25.57 -1.15
CA PHE A 19 -6.75 26.01 -1.61
C PHE A 19 -7.60 26.53 -0.45
N PHE A 20 -7.69 25.76 0.64
CA PHE A 20 -8.44 26.17 1.84
C PHE A 20 -7.87 27.46 2.44
N GLY A 21 -6.54 27.56 2.55
CA GLY A 21 -5.89 28.80 2.99
C GLY A 21 -6.22 30.02 2.12
N THR A 22 -6.35 29.83 0.81
CA THR A 22 -6.68 30.90 -0.14
C THR A 22 -8.12 31.41 0.04
N ILE A 23 -9.06 30.55 0.38
CA ILE A 23 -10.46 30.92 0.62
C ILE A 23 -10.75 31.27 2.09
N GLY A 24 -9.71 31.38 2.92
CA GLY A 24 -9.83 31.75 4.34
C GLY A 24 -10.36 30.64 5.25
N ILE A 25 -10.33 29.39 4.80
CA ILE A 25 -10.67 28.21 5.61
C ILE A 25 -9.38 27.61 6.16
N SER A 26 -9.26 27.53 7.48
CA SER A 26 -8.14 26.86 8.15
C SER A 26 -8.65 25.82 9.15
N PHE A 27 -7.90 24.73 9.26
CA PHE A 27 -8.13 23.69 10.24
C PHE A 27 -6.84 23.47 11.03
N ASP A 28 -6.91 23.48 12.37
CA ASP A 28 -5.72 23.32 13.22
C ASP A 28 -5.01 21.97 13.03
N TRP A 29 -5.75 20.95 12.58
CA TRP A 29 -5.26 19.60 12.36
C TRP A 29 -4.79 19.36 10.92
N PHE A 30 -5.08 20.26 9.97
CA PHE A 30 -4.73 20.09 8.56
C PHE A 30 -3.49 20.93 8.24
N THR A 31 -2.33 20.36 8.54
CA THR A 31 -1.01 20.98 8.33
C THR A 31 -0.12 20.09 7.46
N THR A 32 0.96 20.66 6.93
CA THR A 32 1.97 19.89 6.18
C THR A 32 2.51 18.69 6.96
N GLU A 33 2.72 18.85 8.28
CA GLU A 33 3.18 17.77 9.17
C GLU A 33 2.15 16.65 9.28
N SER A 34 0.88 17.00 9.48
CA SER A 34 -0.22 16.03 9.53
C SER A 34 -0.40 15.28 8.20
N ILE A 35 -0.23 15.96 7.07
CA ILE A 35 -0.31 15.37 5.72
C ILE A 35 0.83 14.37 5.52
N ASN A 36 2.06 14.75 5.88
CA ASN A 36 3.21 13.85 5.80
C ASN A 36 3.03 12.61 6.69
N ALA A 37 2.57 12.80 7.92
CA ALA A 37 2.28 11.70 8.84
C ALA A 37 1.17 10.78 8.29
N PHE A 38 0.12 11.35 7.71
CA PHE A 38 -0.97 10.58 7.10
C PHE A 38 -0.49 9.74 5.91
N VAL A 39 0.29 10.33 4.99
CA VAL A 39 0.87 9.60 3.85
C VAL A 39 1.77 8.45 4.34
N LEU A 40 2.56 8.69 5.39
CA LEU A 40 3.40 7.67 6.01
C LEU A 40 2.55 6.49 6.54
N VAL A 41 1.49 6.77 7.31
CA VAL A 41 0.59 5.74 7.85
C VAL A 41 -0.04 4.92 6.72
N VAL A 42 -0.56 5.57 5.68
CA VAL A 42 -1.17 4.86 4.54
C VAL A 42 -0.13 3.98 3.83
N SER A 43 1.10 4.48 3.65
CA SER A 43 2.17 3.70 3.02
C SER A 43 2.56 2.46 3.84
N ALA A 44 2.67 2.60 5.16
CA ALA A 44 2.98 1.51 6.07
C ALA A 44 1.84 0.49 6.13
N PHE A 45 0.59 0.96 6.13
CA PHE A 45 -0.59 0.10 6.10
C PHE A 45 -0.64 -0.75 4.82
N VAL A 46 -0.39 -0.16 3.65
CA VAL A 46 -0.32 -0.92 2.39
C VAL A 46 0.79 -1.96 2.44
N ALA A 47 1.97 -1.60 2.96
CA ALA A 47 3.06 -2.55 3.13
C ALA A 47 2.67 -3.71 4.07
N LEU A 48 1.99 -3.43 5.16
CA LEU A 48 1.48 -4.44 6.10
C LEU A 48 0.50 -5.40 5.40
N VAL A 49 -0.52 -4.88 4.73
CA VAL A 49 -1.53 -5.69 4.04
C VAL A 49 -0.90 -6.60 2.98
N VAL A 50 0.05 -6.07 2.20
CA VAL A 50 0.77 -6.86 1.18
C VAL A 50 1.55 -8.00 1.83
N ASN A 51 2.24 -7.75 2.94
CA ASN A 51 3.00 -8.78 3.64
C ASN A 51 2.08 -9.83 4.27
N LEU A 52 0.99 -9.43 4.92
CA LEU A 52 0.00 -10.36 5.46
C LEU A 52 -0.60 -11.25 4.36
N TYR A 53 -0.94 -10.65 3.21
CA TYR A 53 -1.42 -11.42 2.06
C TYR A 53 -0.38 -12.40 1.52
N ALA A 54 0.90 -11.99 1.46
CA ALA A 54 1.98 -12.86 1.04
C ALA A 54 2.16 -14.05 2.01
N VAL A 55 2.13 -13.80 3.32
CA VAL A 55 2.21 -14.85 4.34
C VAL A 55 1.03 -15.81 4.21
N TRP A 56 -0.21 -15.30 4.15
CA TRP A 56 -1.39 -16.13 3.98
C TRP A 56 -1.31 -17.02 2.73
N LYS A 57 -0.89 -16.45 1.59
CA LYS A 57 -0.70 -17.20 0.36
C LYS A 57 0.37 -18.28 0.50
N ASN A 58 1.48 -17.97 1.17
CA ASN A 58 2.56 -18.95 1.40
C ASN A 58 2.12 -20.09 2.32
N THR A 59 1.38 -19.78 3.39
CA THR A 59 0.91 -20.77 4.37
C THR A 59 -0.18 -21.68 3.79
N TYR A 60 -1.16 -21.13 3.06
CA TYR A 60 -2.36 -21.89 2.68
C TYR A 60 -2.42 -22.29 1.21
N VAL A 61 -1.73 -21.56 0.32
CA VAL A 61 -1.77 -21.81 -1.14
C VAL A 61 -0.46 -22.42 -1.66
N GLY A 62 0.63 -22.30 -0.90
CA GLY A 62 1.96 -22.79 -1.27
C GLY A 62 2.02 -24.29 -1.58
N GLY A 63 1.30 -25.12 -0.83
CA GLY A 63 1.24 -26.57 -1.06
C GLY A 63 0.67 -26.95 -2.43
N LYS A 64 -0.45 -26.33 -2.82
CA LYS A 64 -1.07 -26.54 -4.14
C LYS A 64 -0.19 -26.05 -5.29
N LEU A 65 0.48 -24.91 -5.12
CA LEU A 65 1.41 -24.38 -6.13
C LEU A 65 2.62 -25.29 -6.34
N LYS A 66 3.14 -25.88 -5.26
CA LYS A 66 4.26 -26.82 -5.34
C LYS A 66 3.88 -28.11 -6.06
N GLU A 67 2.67 -28.63 -5.80
CA GLU A 67 2.12 -29.80 -6.49
C GLU A 67 1.86 -29.54 -7.98
N ILE A 68 1.30 -28.37 -8.33
CA ILE A 68 1.10 -27.94 -9.72
C ILE A 68 2.45 -27.77 -10.44
N ALA A 69 3.45 -27.18 -9.78
CA ALA A 69 4.78 -27.02 -10.34
C ALA A 69 5.50 -28.36 -10.55
N LEU A 70 5.39 -29.30 -9.61
CA LEU A 70 5.93 -30.66 -9.76
C LEU A 70 5.23 -31.46 -10.87
N LYS A 71 3.92 -31.27 -11.05
CA LYS A 71 3.14 -31.84 -12.16
C LYS A 71 3.56 -31.25 -13.51
N ALA A 72 3.77 -29.93 -13.59
CA ALA A 72 4.21 -29.25 -14.80
C ALA A 72 5.65 -29.64 -15.22
N LEU A 73 6.52 -29.96 -14.25
CA LEU A 73 7.88 -30.45 -14.51
C LEU A 73 7.94 -31.95 -14.83
N GLY A 74 6.80 -32.68 -14.79
CA GLY A 74 6.75 -34.11 -15.06
C GLY A 74 7.43 -34.99 -13.99
N ILE A 75 7.77 -34.42 -12.83
CA ILE A 75 8.52 -35.10 -11.76
C ILE A 75 7.58 -35.90 -10.83
N THR A 76 6.27 -35.91 -11.08
CA THR A 76 5.34 -36.69 -10.25
C THR A 76 5.53 -38.18 -10.54
N LYS A 77 6.35 -38.84 -9.70
CA LYS A 77 6.37 -40.31 -9.59
C LYS A 77 4.96 -40.78 -9.21
N LYS A 78 4.48 -41.77 -9.97
CA LYS A 78 3.35 -42.65 -9.67
C LYS A 78 3.32 -43.05 -8.19
#